data_AF-A0A6G4XE58-F1
#
_entry.id   AF-A0A6G4XE58-F1
#
_cell.length_a   1.000
_cell.length_b   1.000
_cell.length_c   1.000
_cell.angle_alpha   90.00
_cell.angle_beta   90.00
_cell.angle_gamma   90.00
#
_symmetry.space_group_name_H-M   'P 1'
#
loop_
_entity.id
_entity.type
_entity.pdbx_description
1 polymer ?
#
loop_
_entity_poly.entity_id
_entity_poly.type
_entity_poly.pdbx_seq_one_letter_code
_entity_poly.pdbx_strand_id
1 'polypeptide(L)'
;MLLATALATAGTAGLAQAADEAPIPVTLTGTERLGLSLNGEPEEEPYPQIEIELDAPGEVGEEEEPKRIHEGPWTVTIDASELKGFAKVKLPPCDIAAGGLTAVCTGEDLYPGAGFNPDFDIRVDLLKGAEAGDAGKIKVTGAGEGLAFTGHEVDVLVGGPEIRMKKLPSEPKGFAAGDVYQAPLAFRNVGSMSADGVLLRFFGSRGINYPETYANCTYTEEDKDNLIHYRKVVECAFEGEFKPGAAYALETPVQVGTEKFASADEFGYWFSALGAKLATERVAGGTKGTGPELKLKEVPAGDAAQYGKYAADVPLALAAKHDLDLTGARVAGKKGETVKVPVGFGNHGPAWIGSLRAGGEPLGFYVDIPKGASVEKAPEGCRPEQTDKGTDKSRYLCWADTPVMEDDKRAYDFELRIDEVIEGAKGKISFPEFEDPKEGNAANDDGWIVLNGTGDEATPGDTGGGSGGSGDNGGSNGSGGGDNGGTDTGGSSGGTDSGTEGGSGDSQDGGLASTGSVVLMTSLVAAVALAAGGVFYVTARRRRTS
;
A
#
# COMPACT_ATOMS: atom_id res chain seq x y z
N MET A 1 88.49 -27.39 27.78
CA MET A 1 87.97 -28.66 28.35
C MET A 1 86.53 -28.44 28.78
N LEU A 2 85.77 -29.53 29.02
CA LEU A 2 84.31 -29.50 29.09
C LEU A 2 83.76 -28.54 30.17
N LEU A 3 82.69 -27.83 29.82
CA LEU A 3 81.61 -27.48 30.76
C LEU A 3 80.52 -28.55 30.65
N ALA A 4 79.81 -28.81 31.75
CA ALA A 4 78.62 -29.65 31.77
C ALA A 4 77.45 -28.84 32.35
N THR A 5 76.30 -28.87 31.66
CA THR A 5 75.11 -28.11 32.02
C THR A 5 74.15 -29.00 32.81
N ALA A 6 73.64 -28.52 33.95
CA ALA A 6 72.60 -29.20 34.73
C ALA A 6 71.23 -28.52 34.50
N LEU A 7 70.17 -29.32 34.44
CA LEU A 7 68.80 -28.85 34.22
C LEU A 7 68.22 -28.21 35.50
N ALA A 8 67.41 -27.17 35.30
CA ALA A 8 66.42 -26.70 36.27
C ALA A 8 65.06 -26.60 35.56
N THR A 9 64.09 -27.41 35.97
CA THR A 9 62.74 -27.43 35.39
C THR A 9 61.84 -26.42 36.11
N ALA A 10 61.51 -25.32 35.45
CA ALA A 10 60.50 -24.39 35.92
C ALA A 10 59.10 -24.85 35.48
N GLY A 11 58.19 -25.08 36.45
CA GLY A 11 56.78 -25.35 36.18
C GLY A 11 55.97 -24.05 36.18
N THR A 12 55.55 -23.59 35.00
CA THR A 12 54.69 -22.41 34.86
C THR A 12 53.22 -22.80 34.90
N ALA A 13 52.56 -22.60 36.05
CA ALA A 13 51.11 -22.65 36.13
C ALA A 13 50.52 -21.36 35.54
N GLY A 14 50.15 -21.40 34.26
CA GLY A 14 49.42 -20.31 33.61
C GLY A 14 47.94 -20.37 33.97
N LEU A 15 47.47 -19.43 34.80
CA LEU A 15 46.04 -19.18 34.95
C LEU A 15 45.56 -18.39 33.73
N ALA A 16 44.84 -19.05 32.83
CA ALA A 16 44.07 -18.35 31.81
C ALA A 16 42.86 -17.68 32.49
N GLN A 17 42.79 -16.36 32.43
CA GLN A 17 41.55 -15.65 32.74
C GLN A 17 40.63 -15.80 31.52
N ALA A 18 39.53 -16.53 31.68
CA ALA A 18 38.36 -16.26 30.85
C ALA A 18 37.89 -14.82 31.17
N ALA A 19 37.50 -14.07 30.15
CA ALA A 19 36.75 -12.84 30.37
C ALA A 19 35.28 -13.21 30.53
N ASP A 20 34.62 -12.67 31.55
CA ASP A 20 33.16 -12.72 31.64
C ASP A 20 32.59 -11.76 30.59
N GLU A 21 32.44 -12.25 29.35
CA GLU A 21 31.62 -11.56 28.35
C GLU A 21 30.15 -11.62 28.80
N ALA A 22 29.45 -10.49 28.70
CA ALA A 22 28.06 -10.40 29.13
C ALA A 22 27.18 -11.26 28.21
N PRO A 23 26.22 -12.05 28.75
CA PRO A 23 25.40 -12.94 27.94
C PRO A 23 24.56 -12.14 26.95
N ILE A 24 24.44 -12.66 25.72
CA ILE A 24 23.70 -12.02 24.63
C ILE A 24 22.22 -12.01 25.01
N PRO A 25 21.55 -10.84 25.11
CA PRO A 25 20.13 -10.78 25.38
C PRO A 25 19.35 -11.28 24.16
N VAL A 26 18.42 -12.21 24.37
CA VAL A 26 17.58 -12.78 23.30
C VAL A 26 16.13 -12.64 23.74
N THR A 27 15.24 -12.23 22.84
CA THR A 27 13.84 -11.95 23.14
C THR A 27 12.94 -12.89 22.35
N LEU A 28 12.10 -13.63 23.06
CA LEU A 28 10.95 -14.29 22.44
C LEU A 28 9.84 -13.23 22.30
N THR A 29 9.34 -13.03 21.08
CA THR A 29 8.38 -11.97 20.74
C THR A 29 7.30 -12.51 19.80
N GLY A 30 6.23 -11.75 19.57
CA GLY A 30 5.13 -12.13 18.67
C GLY A 30 3.76 -12.03 19.34
N THR A 31 2.90 -13.01 19.11
CA THR A 31 1.47 -12.95 19.46
C THR A 31 1.24 -12.83 20.98
N GLU A 32 0.72 -11.71 21.49
CA GLU A 32 0.41 -11.56 22.93
C GLU A 32 -0.84 -12.33 23.39
N ARG A 33 -1.90 -12.37 22.56
CA ARG A 33 -3.21 -12.90 22.95
C ARG A 33 -3.92 -13.59 21.79
N LEU A 34 -4.60 -14.70 22.09
CA LEU A 34 -5.44 -15.43 21.13
C LEU A 34 -6.89 -15.55 21.66
N GLY A 35 -7.82 -14.89 20.97
CA GLY A 35 -9.26 -15.06 21.18
C GLY A 35 -9.83 -16.15 20.29
N LEU A 36 -10.25 -17.28 20.87
CA LEU A 36 -10.83 -18.40 20.14
C LEU A 36 -12.35 -18.28 20.09
N SER A 37 -12.92 -18.08 18.90
CA SER A 37 -14.38 -17.95 18.78
C SER A 37 -15.11 -19.28 18.88
N LEU A 38 -16.21 -19.29 19.64
CA LEU A 38 -17.19 -20.38 19.68
C LEU A 38 -18.23 -20.29 18.54
N ASN A 39 -18.34 -19.13 17.91
CA ASN A 39 -19.38 -18.80 16.91
C ASN A 39 -18.81 -18.57 15.50
N GLY A 40 -17.49 -18.48 15.36
CA GLY A 40 -16.82 -18.21 14.09
C GLY A 40 -17.13 -19.29 13.05
N GLU A 41 -17.20 -18.88 11.79
CA GLU A 41 -17.01 -19.82 10.69
C GLU A 41 -15.63 -20.48 10.87
N PRO A 42 -15.49 -21.80 10.64
CA PRO A 42 -14.20 -22.45 10.77
C PRO A 42 -13.24 -21.78 9.78
N GLU A 43 -12.10 -21.31 10.27
CA GLU A 43 -11.02 -20.83 9.40
C GLU A 43 -10.57 -22.03 8.55
N GLU A 44 -11.03 -22.06 7.28
CA GLU A 44 -10.78 -23.14 6.32
C GLU A 44 -9.28 -23.27 6.00
N GLU A 45 -8.51 -22.23 6.32
CA GLU A 45 -7.08 -22.15 6.07
C GLU A 45 -6.26 -22.90 7.13
N PRO A 46 -5.18 -23.61 6.73
CA PRO A 46 -4.40 -24.49 7.60
C PRO A 46 -3.40 -23.75 8.51
N TYR A 47 -3.42 -22.42 8.50
CA TYR A 47 -2.40 -21.55 9.10
C TYR A 47 -2.30 -21.66 10.64
N PRO A 48 -1.14 -21.27 11.20
CA PRO A 48 -0.99 -20.96 12.63
C PRO A 48 -1.93 -19.81 13.04
N GLN A 49 -2.14 -19.68 14.36
CA GLN A 49 -2.88 -18.56 14.96
C GLN A 49 -2.00 -17.76 15.94
N ILE A 50 -0.85 -18.32 16.27
CA ILE A 50 0.20 -17.76 17.13
C ILE A 50 1.50 -17.99 16.38
N GLU A 51 2.13 -16.90 16.00
CA GLU A 51 3.52 -16.84 15.55
C GLU A 51 4.35 -16.25 16.70
N ILE A 52 5.52 -16.85 16.95
CA ILE A 52 6.50 -16.43 17.96
C ILE A 52 7.89 -16.45 17.32
N GLU A 53 8.55 -15.31 17.34
CA GLU A 53 9.87 -15.08 16.75
C GLU A 53 10.98 -15.17 17.79
N LEU A 54 12.20 -15.47 17.33
CA LEU A 54 13.43 -15.52 18.12
C LEU A 54 14.32 -14.30 17.79
N ASP A 55 14.03 -13.16 18.40
CA ASP A 55 14.76 -11.90 18.16
C ASP A 55 16.07 -11.83 18.96
N ALA A 56 17.16 -11.44 18.30
CA ALA A 56 18.50 -11.35 18.89
C ALA A 56 19.26 -10.11 18.37
N PRO A 57 20.28 -9.58 19.09
CA PRO A 57 20.62 -8.17 18.97
C PRO A 57 21.35 -7.80 17.68
N GLY A 58 20.79 -6.80 16.98
CA GLY A 58 21.38 -6.17 15.81
C GLY A 58 20.47 -6.27 14.58
N GLU A 59 20.90 -5.66 13.49
CA GLU A 59 20.19 -5.60 12.22
C GLU A 59 21.06 -6.16 11.10
N VAL A 60 20.44 -6.70 10.05
CA VAL A 60 21.13 -7.20 8.85
C VAL A 60 20.79 -6.26 7.69
N GLY A 61 21.82 -5.68 7.07
CA GLY A 61 21.64 -4.80 5.92
C GLY A 61 21.24 -5.57 4.66
N GLU A 62 20.40 -4.97 3.82
CA GLU A 62 19.71 -5.61 2.67
C GLU A 62 20.61 -6.31 1.64
N GLU A 63 21.92 -6.01 1.61
CA GLU A 63 22.90 -6.64 0.71
C GLU A 63 23.98 -7.49 1.42
N GLU A 64 23.94 -7.68 2.75
CA GLU A 64 24.94 -8.49 3.49
C GLU A 64 24.42 -9.88 3.90
N GLU A 65 25.26 -10.91 3.75
CA GLU A 65 24.98 -12.21 4.39
C GLU A 65 25.04 -12.06 5.92
N PRO A 66 24.06 -12.59 6.67
CA PRO A 66 23.95 -12.41 8.10
C PRO A 66 25.09 -13.13 8.82
N LYS A 67 25.86 -12.39 9.62
CA LYS A 67 26.96 -12.96 10.41
C LYS A 67 26.39 -13.46 11.74
N ARG A 68 26.71 -14.69 12.12
CA ARG A 68 26.33 -15.23 13.43
C ARG A 68 26.84 -14.35 14.57
N ILE A 69 25.99 -14.17 15.56
CA ILE A 69 26.30 -13.54 16.84
C ILE A 69 26.46 -14.57 17.97
N HIS A 70 25.92 -15.79 17.79
CA HIS A 70 26.14 -16.92 18.68
C HIS A 70 26.45 -18.20 17.89
N GLU A 71 27.30 -19.05 18.48
CA GLU A 71 27.62 -20.40 18.01
C GLU A 71 27.70 -21.29 19.26
N GLY A 72 26.64 -22.05 19.52
CA GLY A 72 26.43 -22.81 20.74
C GLY A 72 24.97 -23.30 20.89
N PRO A 73 24.75 -24.43 21.59
CA PRO A 73 23.43 -25.04 21.68
C PRO A 73 22.46 -24.21 22.51
N TRP A 74 21.35 -23.83 21.88
CA TRP A 74 20.20 -23.18 22.52
C TRP A 74 18.94 -24.04 22.42
N THR A 75 18.01 -23.80 23.33
CA THR A 75 16.71 -24.47 23.39
C THR A 75 15.60 -23.45 23.61
N VAL A 76 14.43 -23.69 23.00
CA VAL A 76 13.19 -22.95 23.25
C VAL A 76 12.11 -23.95 23.65
N THR A 77 11.57 -23.79 24.86
CA THR A 77 10.48 -24.60 25.40
C THR A 77 9.17 -23.83 25.30
N ILE A 78 8.22 -24.41 24.60
CA ILE A 78 6.83 -23.94 24.47
C ILE A 78 5.97 -24.84 25.34
N ASP A 79 5.39 -24.31 26.42
CA ASP A 79 4.44 -25.02 27.27
C ASP A 79 3.02 -24.45 27.14
N ALA A 80 2.12 -25.26 26.59
CA ALA A 80 0.69 -25.00 26.47
C ALA A 80 -0.13 -25.89 27.43
N SER A 81 0.49 -26.40 28.51
CA SER A 81 -0.16 -27.32 29.46
C SER A 81 -1.39 -26.75 30.16
N GLU A 82 -1.55 -25.42 30.26
CA GLU A 82 -2.74 -24.76 30.82
C GLU A 82 -3.97 -24.84 29.91
N LEU A 83 -3.79 -25.07 28.59
CA LEU A 83 -4.90 -25.22 27.63
C LEU A 83 -5.58 -26.60 27.71
N LYS A 84 -5.08 -27.48 28.59
CA LYS A 84 -5.49 -28.87 28.75
C LYS A 84 -6.92 -29.02 29.26
N GLY A 85 -7.84 -29.26 28.34
CA GLY A 85 -9.23 -29.59 28.63
C GLY A 85 -10.19 -28.89 27.67
N PHE A 86 -9.85 -27.66 27.27
CA PHE A 86 -10.64 -26.84 26.36
C PHE A 86 -10.01 -26.67 24.97
N ALA A 87 -8.69 -26.92 24.80
CA ALA A 87 -8.06 -26.85 23.48
C ALA A 87 -7.15 -28.04 23.12
N LYS A 88 -7.00 -28.24 21.82
CA LYS A 88 -6.06 -29.15 21.16
C LYS A 88 -5.01 -28.28 20.47
N VAL A 89 -3.78 -28.32 20.98
CA VAL A 89 -2.68 -27.54 20.43
C VAL A 89 -1.91 -28.36 19.39
N LYS A 90 -1.61 -27.75 18.24
CA LYS A 90 -0.58 -28.20 17.30
C LYS A 90 0.62 -27.28 17.50
N LEU A 91 1.68 -27.85 18.07
CA LEU A 91 2.97 -27.20 18.32
C LEU A 91 3.88 -27.29 17.07
N PRO A 92 4.96 -26.49 16.98
CA PRO A 92 5.94 -26.59 15.89
C PRO A 92 6.64 -27.96 15.87
N PRO A 93 7.31 -28.35 14.76
CA PRO A 93 7.88 -29.68 14.54
C PRO A 93 9.18 -29.95 15.33
N CYS A 94 9.10 -29.84 16.65
CA CYS A 94 10.18 -29.97 17.62
C CYS A 94 10.02 -31.23 18.49
N ASP A 95 10.86 -31.43 19.52
CA ASP A 95 10.73 -32.57 20.44
C ASP A 95 9.49 -32.42 21.33
N ILE A 96 8.41 -33.12 20.98
CA ILE A 96 7.12 -33.06 21.70
C ILE A 96 7.14 -33.97 22.93
N ALA A 97 6.88 -33.39 24.11
CA ALA A 97 6.85 -34.09 25.38
C ALA A 97 5.64 -35.04 25.52
N ALA A 98 5.76 -36.02 26.41
CA ALA A 98 4.71 -36.99 26.72
C ALA A 98 3.44 -36.31 27.27
N GLY A 99 2.46 -36.12 26.39
CA GLY A 99 1.22 -35.37 26.66
C GLY A 99 0.81 -34.44 25.53
N GLY A 100 1.72 -34.09 24.61
CA GLY A 100 1.40 -33.36 23.37
C GLY A 100 1.18 -31.85 23.52
N LEU A 101 1.36 -31.30 24.73
CA LEU A 101 1.12 -29.88 25.05
C LEU A 101 2.40 -29.11 25.45
N THR A 102 3.56 -29.75 25.37
CA THR A 102 4.86 -29.08 25.59
C THR A 102 5.82 -29.52 24.49
N ALA A 103 6.56 -28.58 23.90
CA ALA A 103 7.56 -28.83 22.86
C ALA A 103 8.90 -28.21 23.27
N VAL A 104 10.00 -28.88 22.94
CA VAL A 104 11.37 -28.33 23.08
C VAL A 104 11.99 -28.27 21.68
N CYS A 105 12.14 -27.05 21.17
CA CYS A 105 12.88 -26.74 19.95
C CYS A 105 14.35 -26.50 20.30
N THR A 106 15.27 -26.82 19.38
CA THR A 106 16.72 -26.70 19.59
C THR A 106 17.42 -26.13 18.36
N GLY A 107 18.56 -25.47 18.57
CA GLY A 107 19.42 -24.94 17.51
C GLY A 107 20.84 -24.67 18.02
N GLU A 108 21.74 -24.32 17.11
CA GLU A 108 23.19 -24.13 17.38
C GLU A 108 23.69 -22.72 16.99
N ASP A 109 23.00 -22.03 16.09
CA ASP A 109 23.38 -20.72 15.56
C ASP A 109 22.35 -19.66 16.01
N LEU A 110 22.78 -18.41 16.24
CA LEU A 110 21.89 -17.23 16.21
C LEU A 110 22.46 -16.13 15.33
N TYR A 111 21.55 -15.45 14.64
CA TYR A 111 21.79 -14.32 13.75
C TYR A 111 21.12 -13.04 14.30
N PRO A 112 21.49 -11.83 13.84
CA PRO A 112 20.84 -10.59 14.27
C PRO A 112 19.40 -10.47 13.76
N GLY A 113 18.53 -9.87 14.58
CA GLY A 113 17.10 -9.72 14.34
C GLY A 113 16.31 -11.03 14.46
N ALA A 114 15.01 -10.96 14.20
CA ALA A 114 14.15 -12.14 14.11
C ALA A 114 14.34 -12.93 12.79
N GLY A 115 14.34 -12.23 11.64
CA GLY A 115 14.11 -12.82 10.30
C GLY A 115 15.16 -13.80 9.74
N PHE A 116 16.21 -14.12 10.48
CA PHE A 116 17.18 -15.19 10.15
C PHE A 116 17.27 -16.29 11.22
N ASN A 117 16.51 -16.16 12.31
CA ASN A 117 16.35 -17.17 13.35
C ASN A 117 15.01 -17.92 13.17
N PRO A 118 14.80 -19.09 13.82
CA PRO A 118 13.57 -19.84 13.66
C PRO A 118 12.33 -19.17 14.25
N ASP A 119 11.23 -19.31 13.52
CA ASP A 119 9.84 -19.05 13.89
C ASP A 119 9.19 -20.26 14.58
N PHE A 120 8.22 -20.01 15.46
CA PHE A 120 7.54 -21.05 16.24
C PHE A 120 6.00 -21.03 16.06
N ASP A 121 5.57 -21.59 14.94
CA ASP A 121 4.17 -21.82 14.56
C ASP A 121 3.35 -22.62 15.58
N ILE A 122 2.31 -22.00 16.16
CA ILE A 122 1.35 -22.66 17.06
C ILE A 122 -0.09 -22.45 16.55
N ARG A 123 -0.88 -23.53 16.54
CA ARG A 123 -2.32 -23.51 16.24
C ARG A 123 -3.12 -24.13 17.39
N VAL A 124 -4.27 -23.54 17.72
CA VAL A 124 -5.08 -23.93 18.88
C VAL A 124 -6.52 -24.23 18.46
N ASP A 125 -6.81 -25.48 18.10
CA ASP A 125 -8.17 -25.91 17.76
C ASP A 125 -8.98 -26.12 19.07
N LEU A 126 -10.22 -25.63 19.15
CA LEU A 126 -11.08 -25.88 20.32
C LEU A 126 -11.47 -27.36 20.46
N LEU A 127 -11.50 -27.86 21.71
CA LEU A 127 -12.04 -29.17 22.04
C LEU A 127 -13.56 -29.14 22.12
N LYS A 128 -14.18 -30.29 21.82
CA LYS A 128 -15.63 -30.47 21.97
C LYS A 128 -15.99 -30.43 23.46
N GLY A 129 -16.59 -29.32 23.88
CA GLY A 129 -16.95 -29.06 25.29
C GLY A 129 -16.19 -27.90 25.93
N ALA A 130 -15.39 -27.14 25.17
CA ALA A 130 -14.93 -25.83 25.60
C ALA A 130 -16.11 -24.85 25.77
N GLU A 131 -16.06 -24.01 26.79
CA GLU A 131 -17.10 -23.04 27.15
C GLU A 131 -16.57 -21.60 27.12
N ALA A 132 -17.48 -20.61 27.05
CA ALA A 132 -17.08 -19.20 27.01
C ALA A 132 -16.48 -18.76 28.35
N GLY A 133 -15.25 -18.26 28.33
CA GLY A 133 -14.46 -17.95 29.52
C GLY A 133 -13.47 -19.03 29.94
N ASP A 134 -13.39 -20.17 29.24
CA ASP A 134 -12.21 -21.05 29.35
C ASP A 134 -10.95 -20.26 28.96
N ALA A 135 -9.92 -20.32 29.80
CA ALA A 135 -8.71 -19.52 29.63
C ALA A 135 -7.46 -20.22 30.18
N GLY A 136 -6.31 -19.91 29.60
CA GLY A 136 -5.00 -20.41 30.02
C GLY A 136 -3.87 -19.78 29.21
N LYS A 137 -2.63 -19.93 29.66
CA LYS A 137 -1.46 -19.36 28.98
C LYS A 137 -0.69 -20.40 28.16
N ILE A 138 -0.10 -19.94 27.06
CA ILE A 138 1.04 -20.61 26.44
C ILE A 138 2.29 -19.84 26.88
N LYS A 139 3.27 -20.55 27.46
CA LYS A 139 4.52 -19.98 27.97
C LYS A 139 5.66 -20.39 27.06
N VAL A 140 6.39 -19.41 26.54
CA VAL A 140 7.57 -19.64 25.71
C VAL A 140 8.80 -19.14 26.46
N THR A 141 9.77 -20.03 26.66
CA THR A 141 10.99 -19.76 27.42
C THR A 141 12.18 -20.32 26.67
N GLY A 142 13.36 -19.70 26.80
CA GLY A 142 14.57 -20.21 26.16
C GLY A 142 15.75 -20.30 27.12
N ALA A 143 16.74 -21.11 26.74
CA ALA A 143 17.99 -21.29 27.48
C ALA A 143 19.12 -21.72 26.54
N GLY A 144 20.31 -21.14 26.73
CA GLY A 144 21.57 -21.52 26.08
C GLY A 144 22.76 -20.97 26.86
N GLU A 145 23.95 -21.53 26.68
CA GLU A 145 25.16 -21.04 27.36
C GLU A 145 25.57 -19.69 26.79
N GLY A 146 25.84 -18.70 27.63
CA GLY A 146 26.14 -17.33 27.18
C GLY A 146 24.94 -16.54 26.61
N LEU A 147 23.70 -17.03 26.76
CA LEU A 147 22.47 -16.36 26.33
C LEU A 147 21.61 -15.92 27.52
N ALA A 148 20.98 -14.75 27.41
CA ALA A 148 20.07 -14.18 28.40
C ALA A 148 18.66 -14.01 27.80
N PHE A 149 17.84 -15.05 27.89
CA PHE A 149 16.50 -15.07 27.32
C PHE A 149 15.48 -14.25 28.13
N THR A 150 14.74 -13.41 27.43
CA THR A 150 13.44 -12.88 27.86
C THR A 150 12.35 -13.81 27.29
N GLY A 151 11.58 -14.45 28.18
CA GLY A 151 10.46 -15.32 27.80
C GLY A 151 9.18 -14.53 27.48
N HIS A 152 8.28 -15.19 26.75
CA HIS A 152 7.00 -14.64 26.30
C HIS A 152 5.82 -15.45 26.87
N GLU A 153 4.66 -14.79 27.05
CA GLU A 153 3.42 -15.47 27.39
C GLU A 153 2.30 -15.05 26.42
N VAL A 154 1.54 -16.04 25.94
CA VAL A 154 0.32 -15.82 25.15
C VAL A 154 -0.90 -16.07 26.03
N ASP A 155 -1.74 -15.05 26.25
CA ASP A 155 -3.04 -15.23 26.91
C ASP A 155 -4.05 -15.83 25.93
N VAL A 156 -4.58 -17.03 26.21
CA VAL A 156 -5.60 -17.68 25.36
C VAL A 156 -6.95 -17.64 26.07
N LEU A 157 -7.99 -17.17 25.35
CA LEU A 157 -9.35 -17.01 25.86
C LEU A 157 -10.38 -17.57 24.86
N VAL A 158 -11.23 -18.49 25.33
CA VAL A 158 -12.35 -19.05 24.58
C VAL A 158 -13.58 -18.15 24.71
N GLY A 159 -14.24 -17.86 23.59
CA GLY A 159 -15.52 -17.16 23.57
C GLY A 159 -15.44 -15.65 23.85
N GLY A 160 -14.25 -15.05 23.78
CA GLY A 160 -14.02 -13.62 23.98
C GLY A 160 -14.88 -12.69 23.09
N PRO A 161 -14.88 -11.37 23.35
CA PRO A 161 -15.59 -10.41 22.51
C PRO A 161 -15.05 -10.42 21.07
N GLU A 162 -15.94 -10.60 20.09
CA GLU A 162 -15.60 -10.66 18.67
C GLU A 162 -16.30 -9.52 17.96
N ILE A 163 -15.56 -8.50 17.55
CA ILE A 163 -16.13 -7.27 17.00
C ILE A 163 -16.25 -7.38 15.48
N ARG A 164 -17.46 -7.11 14.97
CA ARG A 164 -17.79 -7.02 13.54
C ARG A 164 -18.30 -5.62 13.23
N MET A 165 -17.68 -4.96 12.26
CA MET A 165 -17.95 -3.56 11.94
C MET A 165 -19.12 -3.46 10.96
N LYS A 166 -19.96 -2.45 11.13
CA LYS A 166 -21.08 -2.21 10.22
C LYS A 166 -20.59 -1.71 8.86
N LYS A 167 -21.05 -2.32 7.77
CA LYS A 167 -20.80 -1.84 6.41
C LYS A 167 -21.33 -0.42 6.25
N LEU A 168 -20.46 0.48 5.77
CA LEU A 168 -20.84 1.86 5.44
C LEU A 168 -21.74 1.89 4.20
N PRO A 169 -22.69 2.83 4.11
CA PRO A 169 -23.32 3.15 2.83
C PRO A 169 -22.28 3.75 1.86
N SER A 170 -22.54 3.65 0.56
CA SER A 170 -21.79 4.41 -0.45
C SER A 170 -22.00 5.92 -0.27
N GLU A 171 -21.19 6.73 -0.95
CA GLU A 171 -21.42 8.18 -1.01
C GLU A 171 -22.85 8.54 -1.49
N PRO A 172 -23.46 9.62 -0.98
CA PRO A 172 -24.79 10.07 -1.41
C PRO A 172 -24.85 10.34 -2.92
N LYS A 173 -26.05 10.18 -3.51
CA LYS A 173 -26.25 10.51 -4.93
C LYS A 173 -25.95 11.99 -5.19
N GLY A 174 -24.93 12.27 -5.99
CA GLY A 174 -24.50 13.62 -6.35
C GLY A 174 -23.47 14.23 -5.38
N PHE A 175 -22.87 13.42 -4.51
CA PHE A 175 -21.71 13.79 -3.69
C PHE A 175 -20.51 14.16 -4.58
N ALA A 176 -19.79 15.21 -4.20
CA ALA A 176 -18.67 15.77 -4.96
C ALA A 176 -17.44 16.07 -4.08
N ALA A 177 -16.29 16.27 -4.72
CA ALA A 177 -15.07 16.70 -4.04
C ALA A 177 -15.27 18.07 -3.36
N GLY A 178 -15.06 18.13 -2.04
CA GLY A 178 -15.40 19.28 -1.19
C GLY A 178 -16.63 19.07 -0.29
N ASP A 179 -17.41 18.01 -0.50
CA ASP A 179 -18.55 17.66 0.37
C ASP A 179 -18.11 16.94 1.67
N VAL A 180 -19.01 16.92 2.65
CA VAL A 180 -18.83 16.21 3.93
C VAL A 180 -19.73 14.98 4.00
N TYR A 181 -19.11 13.81 3.97
CA TYR A 181 -19.77 12.52 4.18
C TYR A 181 -20.06 12.30 5.67
N GLN A 182 -21.26 11.80 5.98
CA GLN A 182 -21.76 11.61 7.35
C GLN A 182 -21.67 10.13 7.73
N ALA A 183 -20.54 9.70 8.28
CA ALA A 183 -20.21 8.29 8.45
C ALA A 183 -20.91 7.66 9.68
N PRO A 184 -21.86 6.71 9.50
CA PRO A 184 -22.66 6.16 10.59
C PRO A 184 -21.95 4.97 11.26
N LEU A 185 -20.79 5.23 11.88
CA LEU A 185 -19.91 4.19 12.41
C LEU A 185 -20.60 3.36 13.51
N ALA A 186 -20.50 2.04 13.40
CA ALA A 186 -21.13 1.11 14.33
C ALA A 186 -20.44 -0.27 14.31
N PHE A 187 -20.67 -1.06 15.35
CA PHE A 187 -20.21 -2.45 15.41
C PHE A 187 -21.25 -3.36 16.07
N ARG A 188 -21.02 -4.67 15.95
CA ARG A 188 -21.73 -5.71 16.67
C ARG A 188 -20.70 -6.61 17.35
N ASN A 189 -20.91 -6.91 18.63
CA ASN A 189 -20.18 -7.99 19.28
C ASN A 189 -20.89 -9.31 18.93
N VAL A 190 -20.24 -10.19 18.18
CA VAL A 190 -20.75 -11.54 17.84
C VAL A 190 -20.11 -12.63 18.71
N GLY A 191 -19.16 -12.24 19.55
CA GLY A 191 -18.53 -13.09 20.56
C GLY A 191 -19.49 -13.44 21.70
N SER A 192 -19.07 -14.35 22.57
CA SER A 192 -19.89 -14.85 23.69
C SER A 192 -19.60 -14.16 25.02
N MET A 193 -18.61 -13.26 25.08
CA MET A 193 -18.27 -12.42 26.23
C MET A 193 -18.39 -10.92 25.91
N SER A 194 -18.67 -10.11 26.93
CA SER A 194 -18.67 -8.65 26.82
C SER A 194 -17.26 -8.09 26.58
N ALA A 195 -17.14 -6.97 25.87
CA ALA A 195 -15.93 -6.15 25.90
C ALA A 195 -16.03 -5.10 27.01
N ASP A 196 -14.97 -4.92 27.82
CA ASP A 196 -14.86 -3.89 28.86
C ASP A 196 -14.10 -2.67 28.31
N GLY A 197 -14.76 -1.96 27.40
CA GLY A 197 -14.16 -0.92 26.57
C GLY A 197 -13.89 -1.35 25.12
N VAL A 198 -13.90 -0.36 24.22
CA VAL A 198 -13.48 -0.51 22.81
C VAL A 198 -12.62 0.66 22.38
N LEU A 199 -11.69 0.38 21.47
CA LEU A 199 -10.96 1.38 20.70
C LEU A 199 -11.58 1.47 19.30
N LEU A 200 -12.04 2.65 18.91
CA LEU A 200 -12.33 2.99 17.51
C LEU A 200 -11.03 3.49 16.87
N ARG A 201 -10.67 2.96 15.71
CA ARG A 201 -9.72 3.59 14.79
C ARG A 201 -10.44 3.92 13.49
N PHE A 202 -10.27 5.14 12.98
CA PHE A 202 -10.65 5.49 11.61
C PHE A 202 -9.52 6.24 10.92
N PHE A 203 -9.47 6.16 9.60
CA PHE A 203 -8.43 6.78 8.80
C PHE A 203 -8.98 7.38 7.51
N GLY A 204 -8.21 8.29 6.93
CA GLY A 204 -8.49 8.95 5.68
C GLY A 204 -7.20 9.19 4.91
N SER A 205 -7.26 8.97 3.60
CA SER A 205 -6.16 9.27 2.67
C SER A 205 -6.00 10.78 2.41
N ARG A 206 -5.10 11.18 1.49
CA ARG A 206 -4.67 12.57 1.27
C ARG A 206 -5.81 13.57 1.15
N GLY A 207 -6.83 13.27 0.37
CA GLY A 207 -8.01 14.10 0.10
C GLY A 207 -9.13 14.00 1.14
N ILE A 208 -8.94 13.30 2.25
CA ILE A 208 -9.89 13.27 3.38
C ILE A 208 -9.47 14.27 4.46
N ASN A 209 -10.43 14.92 5.12
CA ASN A 209 -10.21 15.70 6.33
C ASN A 209 -11.31 15.44 7.38
N TYR A 210 -11.08 15.93 8.60
CA TYR A 210 -12.02 15.84 9.71
C TYR A 210 -12.38 17.26 10.18
N PRO A 211 -13.53 17.82 9.74
CA PRO A 211 -13.95 19.18 10.10
C PRO A 211 -14.22 19.38 11.60
N GLU A 212 -14.38 18.29 12.34
CA GLU A 212 -14.63 18.27 13.78
C GLU A 212 -13.61 17.36 14.48
N THR A 213 -13.18 17.75 15.69
CA THR A 213 -12.31 16.91 16.53
C THR A 213 -12.98 16.59 17.86
N TYR A 214 -12.71 15.43 18.44
CA TYR A 214 -13.47 14.91 19.57
C TYR A 214 -12.60 14.68 20.82
N ALA A 215 -13.12 14.97 22.01
CA ALA A 215 -12.35 15.03 23.26
C ALA A 215 -11.85 13.68 23.80
N ASN A 216 -12.44 12.56 23.38
CA ASN A 216 -11.98 11.19 23.66
C ASN A 216 -11.13 10.59 22.52
N CYS A 217 -10.78 11.40 21.51
CA CYS A 217 -10.00 10.99 20.35
C CYS A 217 -8.65 11.71 20.27
N THR A 218 -7.69 11.06 19.62
CA THR A 218 -6.41 11.63 19.23
C THR A 218 -6.10 11.42 17.77
N TYR A 219 -5.38 12.38 17.20
CA TYR A 219 -5.15 12.57 15.77
C TYR A 219 -3.66 12.42 15.47
N THR A 220 -3.33 11.54 14.53
CA THR A 220 -1.99 11.21 14.06
C THR A 220 -1.95 11.17 12.54
N GLU A 221 -0.75 11.06 11.98
CA GLU A 221 -0.52 10.97 10.54
C GLU A 221 0.59 9.94 10.29
N GLU A 222 0.28 8.90 9.54
CA GLU A 222 1.18 7.81 9.16
C GLU A 222 1.59 7.97 7.69
N ASP A 223 2.80 7.51 7.34
CA ASP A 223 3.33 7.44 5.96
C ASP A 223 3.30 8.76 5.16
N LYS A 224 3.52 9.91 5.83
CA LYS A 224 3.42 11.26 5.23
C LYS A 224 4.22 11.45 3.94
N ASP A 225 5.40 10.86 3.87
CA ASP A 225 6.33 11.00 2.75
C ASP A 225 6.00 10.09 1.56
N ASN A 226 4.99 9.20 1.70
CA ASN A 226 4.43 8.38 0.63
C ASN A 226 2.92 8.60 0.52
N LEU A 227 2.50 9.50 -0.38
CA LEU A 227 1.10 9.90 -0.52
C LEU A 227 0.13 8.78 -0.97
N ILE A 228 0.63 7.62 -1.41
CA ILE A 228 -0.15 6.43 -1.77
C ILE A 228 -0.53 5.63 -0.52
N HIS A 229 0.26 5.73 0.56
CA HIS A 229 0.02 5.06 1.84
C HIS A 229 -0.31 6.03 2.98
N TYR A 230 -0.08 7.34 2.78
CA TYR A 230 -0.36 8.41 3.72
C TYR A 230 -1.78 8.34 4.29
N ARG A 231 -1.85 8.24 5.62
CA ARG A 231 -3.10 8.13 6.37
C ARG A 231 -3.15 9.18 7.48
N LYS A 232 -4.16 10.04 7.42
CA LYS A 232 -4.64 10.83 8.56
C LYS A 232 -5.44 9.88 9.44
N VAL A 233 -5.02 9.69 10.67
CA VAL A 233 -5.52 8.63 11.56
C VAL A 233 -6.13 9.24 12.81
N VAL A 234 -7.24 8.65 13.25
CA VAL A 234 -7.94 9.05 14.47
C VAL A 234 -8.24 7.81 15.29
N GLU A 235 -7.87 7.84 16.56
CA GLU A 235 -8.12 6.77 17.52
C GLU A 235 -8.89 7.32 18.72
N CYS A 236 -9.98 6.66 19.08
CA CYS A 236 -10.93 7.10 20.11
C CYS A 236 -11.21 5.99 21.11
N ALA A 237 -11.02 6.28 22.40
CA ALA A 237 -11.33 5.35 23.47
C ALA A 237 -12.80 5.49 23.92
N PHE A 238 -13.44 4.35 24.21
CA PHE A 238 -14.78 4.28 24.80
C PHE A 238 -14.77 3.32 25.98
N GLU A 239 -15.15 3.80 27.16
CA GLU A 239 -15.36 2.97 28.34
C GLU A 239 -16.78 2.38 28.35
N GLY A 240 -16.95 1.19 28.96
CA GLY A 240 -18.26 0.57 29.18
C GLY A 240 -18.37 -0.89 28.72
N GLU A 241 -19.45 -1.56 29.12
CA GLU A 241 -19.71 -2.95 28.79
C GLU A 241 -20.45 -3.10 27.44
N PHE A 242 -19.80 -3.74 26.46
CA PHE A 242 -20.36 -4.02 25.14
C PHE A 242 -20.72 -5.51 25.00
N LYS A 243 -22.01 -5.82 25.22
CA LYS A 243 -22.54 -7.16 25.50
C LYS A 243 -22.47 -8.14 24.31
N PRO A 244 -22.44 -9.46 24.55
CA PRO A 244 -22.60 -10.50 23.53
C PRO A 244 -23.85 -10.30 22.66
N GLY A 245 -23.71 -10.52 21.35
CA GLY A 245 -24.79 -10.47 20.36
C GLY A 245 -25.33 -9.08 20.02
N ALA A 246 -25.08 -8.07 20.87
CA ALA A 246 -25.60 -6.70 20.76
C ALA A 246 -24.80 -5.85 19.76
N ALA A 247 -25.44 -4.79 19.25
CA ALA A 247 -24.81 -3.80 18.38
C ALA A 247 -24.82 -2.41 19.01
N TYR A 248 -23.80 -1.64 18.68
CA TYR A 248 -23.54 -0.31 19.20
C TYR A 248 -23.18 0.63 18.05
N ALA A 249 -23.79 1.80 18.03
CA ALA A 249 -23.54 2.83 17.01
C ALA A 249 -23.17 4.15 17.67
N LEU A 250 -22.42 4.99 16.97
CA LEU A 250 -22.17 6.35 17.45
C LEU A 250 -23.49 7.12 17.59
N GLU A 251 -23.56 8.01 18.59
CA GLU A 251 -24.76 8.81 18.80
C GLU A 251 -25.01 9.81 17.67
N THR A 252 -23.91 10.35 17.13
CA THR A 252 -23.80 11.28 16.00
C THR A 252 -22.85 10.65 14.96
N PRO A 253 -23.11 10.75 13.64
CA PRO A 253 -22.15 10.34 12.61
C PRO A 253 -20.83 11.10 12.69
N VAL A 254 -19.72 10.49 12.29
CA VAL A 254 -18.44 11.20 12.12
C VAL A 254 -18.51 12.03 10.84
N GLN A 255 -18.08 13.29 10.93
CA GLN A 255 -17.98 14.18 9.79
C GLN A 255 -16.67 13.91 9.03
N VAL A 256 -16.78 13.37 7.82
CA VAL A 256 -15.65 13.04 6.93
C VAL A 256 -15.68 14.03 5.77
N GLY A 257 -14.90 15.10 5.85
CA GLY A 257 -14.78 16.06 4.77
C GLY A 257 -13.91 15.52 3.65
N THR A 258 -14.21 15.92 2.42
CA THR A 258 -13.31 15.75 1.28
C THR A 258 -12.68 17.08 0.91
N GLU A 259 -11.44 17.03 0.42
CA GLU A 259 -10.79 18.16 -0.24
C GLU A 259 -11.37 18.36 -1.65
N LYS A 260 -11.25 19.57 -2.19
CA LYS A 260 -11.76 19.89 -3.54
C LYS A 260 -11.11 19.12 -4.69
N PHE A 261 -9.97 18.51 -4.42
CA PHE A 261 -9.21 17.67 -5.34
C PHE A 261 -9.44 16.16 -5.13
N ALA A 262 -10.22 15.76 -4.12
CA ALA A 262 -10.38 14.37 -3.74
C ALA A 262 -10.93 13.52 -4.89
N SER A 263 -10.42 12.30 -5.04
CA SER A 263 -10.53 11.48 -6.24
C SER A 263 -10.54 9.99 -5.90
N ALA A 264 -11.73 9.46 -5.59
CA ALA A 264 -11.87 8.13 -4.99
C ALA A 264 -11.05 7.92 -3.70
N ASP A 265 -10.77 9.01 -2.96
CA ASP A 265 -10.00 8.99 -1.72
C ASP A 265 -10.68 8.09 -0.67
N GLU A 266 -9.88 7.24 -0.04
CA GLU A 266 -10.35 6.24 0.90
C GLU A 266 -10.60 6.79 2.30
N PHE A 267 -11.75 6.41 2.86
CA PHE A 267 -12.07 6.49 4.29
C PHE A 267 -12.46 5.11 4.83
N GLY A 268 -11.82 4.68 5.93
CA GLY A 268 -12.02 3.37 6.55
C GLY A 268 -12.07 3.45 8.08
N TYR A 269 -12.64 2.42 8.73
CA TYR A 269 -12.68 2.34 10.20
C TYR A 269 -12.76 0.92 10.74
N TRP A 270 -12.42 0.75 12.02
CA TRP A 270 -12.73 -0.44 12.80
C TRP A 270 -12.87 -0.17 14.30
N PHE A 271 -13.53 -1.10 14.98
CA PHE A 271 -13.59 -1.17 16.44
C PHE A 271 -12.85 -2.42 16.90
N SER A 272 -11.98 -2.28 17.89
CA SER A 272 -11.30 -3.38 18.57
C SER A 272 -11.77 -3.45 20.03
N ALA A 273 -12.04 -4.65 20.54
CA ALA A 273 -12.22 -4.86 21.98
C ALA A 273 -10.89 -4.60 22.69
N LEU A 274 -10.84 -3.59 23.55
CA LEU A 274 -9.62 -3.18 24.24
C LEU A 274 -9.98 -2.56 25.58
N GLY A 275 -9.43 -3.13 26.66
CA GLY A 275 -9.72 -2.71 28.03
C GLY A 275 -9.56 -1.20 28.22
N ALA A 276 -10.52 -0.54 28.87
CA ALA A 276 -10.60 0.92 29.00
C ALA A 276 -9.26 1.62 29.34
N LYS A 277 -8.46 1.04 30.24
CA LYS A 277 -7.10 1.52 30.58
C LYS A 277 -6.16 1.49 29.36
N LEU A 278 -6.05 0.36 28.67
CA LEU A 278 -5.19 0.19 27.49
C LEU A 278 -5.66 1.05 26.31
N ALA A 279 -6.98 1.22 26.13
CA ALA A 279 -7.51 2.13 25.12
C ALA A 279 -7.13 3.59 25.43
N THR A 280 -7.21 4.01 26.70
CA THR A 280 -6.79 5.34 27.17
C THR A 280 -5.28 5.57 27.02
N GLU A 281 -4.46 4.55 27.31
CA GLU A 281 -3.00 4.61 27.11
C GLU A 281 -2.63 4.64 25.62
N ARG A 282 -3.34 3.87 24.78
CA ARG A 282 -3.08 3.81 23.33
C ARG A 282 -3.36 5.14 22.61
N VAL A 283 -4.37 5.91 23.04
CA VAL A 283 -4.64 7.25 22.50
C VAL A 283 -3.72 8.33 23.07
N ALA A 284 -2.96 8.09 24.14
CA ALA A 284 -2.17 9.13 24.79
C ALA A 284 -1.01 9.70 23.92
N GLY A 285 -0.64 9.05 22.81
CA GLY A 285 0.48 9.44 21.95
C GLY A 285 0.17 10.46 20.83
N GLY A 286 -1.11 10.75 20.54
CA GLY A 286 -1.51 11.61 19.42
C GLY A 286 -1.87 13.05 19.81
N THR A 287 -2.15 13.90 18.81
CA THR A 287 -2.68 15.25 19.05
C THR A 287 -4.11 15.15 19.56
N LYS A 288 -4.42 15.68 20.75
CA LYS A 288 -5.75 15.51 21.35
C LYS A 288 -6.83 16.42 20.74
N GLY A 289 -7.99 15.84 20.42
CA GLY A 289 -9.17 16.59 19.96
C GLY A 289 -9.80 17.46 21.04
N THR A 290 -10.55 18.49 20.62
CA THR A 290 -11.02 19.58 21.52
C THR A 290 -12.51 19.89 21.47
N GLY A 291 -13.26 19.30 20.53
CA GLY A 291 -14.72 19.39 20.46
C GLY A 291 -15.44 18.37 21.39
N PRO A 292 -16.67 17.95 21.07
CA PRO A 292 -17.46 17.09 21.94
C PRO A 292 -16.87 15.69 22.10
N GLU A 293 -17.34 14.94 23.09
CA GLU A 293 -17.03 13.52 23.26
C GLU A 293 -17.89 12.67 22.31
N LEU A 294 -17.28 11.78 21.53
CA LEU A 294 -18.02 10.75 20.79
C LEU A 294 -18.59 9.74 21.77
N LYS A 295 -19.84 9.31 21.54
CA LYS A 295 -20.56 8.38 22.40
C LYS A 295 -21.14 7.23 21.60
N LEU A 296 -21.16 6.04 22.22
CA LEU A 296 -21.81 4.86 21.69
C LEU A 296 -23.15 4.65 22.40
N LYS A 297 -24.16 4.21 21.65
CA LYS A 297 -25.45 3.75 22.18
C LYS A 297 -25.76 2.35 21.65
N GLU A 298 -26.40 1.54 22.49
CA GLU A 298 -26.93 0.24 22.08
C GLU A 298 -28.05 0.45 21.06
N VAL A 299 -28.02 -0.30 19.96
CA VAL A 299 -28.98 -0.23 18.85
C VAL A 299 -29.52 -1.61 18.50
N PRO A 300 -30.71 -1.72 17.87
CA PRO A 300 -31.21 -2.99 17.37
C PRO A 300 -30.17 -3.65 16.46
N ALA A 301 -29.78 -4.88 16.80
CA ALA A 301 -28.65 -5.56 16.15
C ALA A 301 -28.81 -5.73 14.63
N GLY A 302 -30.05 -5.79 14.15
CA GLY A 302 -30.37 -5.85 12.73
C GLY A 302 -29.94 -7.16 12.07
N ASP A 303 -29.80 -7.10 10.75
CA ASP A 303 -29.28 -8.20 9.93
C ASP A 303 -27.77 -8.39 10.19
N ALA A 304 -27.35 -9.63 10.40
CA ALA A 304 -25.95 -9.98 10.59
C ALA A 304 -25.11 -9.71 9.33
N ALA A 305 -25.69 -9.85 8.12
CA ALA A 305 -24.99 -9.60 6.85
C ALA A 305 -24.60 -8.12 6.64
N GLN A 306 -25.04 -7.21 7.51
CA GLN A 306 -24.60 -5.80 7.53
C GLN A 306 -23.30 -5.58 8.32
N TYR A 307 -22.72 -6.61 8.95
CA TYR A 307 -21.50 -6.50 9.76
C TYR A 307 -20.43 -7.50 9.31
N GLY A 308 -19.17 -7.05 9.18
CA GLY A 308 -18.05 -7.86 8.66
C GLY A 308 -16.79 -7.82 9.55
N LYS A 309 -15.81 -8.70 9.25
CA LYS A 309 -14.48 -8.71 9.91
C LYS A 309 -13.70 -7.40 9.70
N TYR A 310 -14.02 -6.68 8.62
CA TYR A 310 -13.48 -5.36 8.28
C TYR A 310 -14.66 -4.43 7.91
N ALA A 311 -14.62 -3.17 8.32
CA ALA A 311 -15.49 -2.17 7.72
C ALA A 311 -14.82 -1.70 6.44
N ALA A 312 -15.28 -2.25 5.31
CA ALA A 312 -14.68 -1.98 4.01
C ALA A 312 -14.61 -0.48 3.71
N ASP A 313 -13.45 -0.07 3.21
CA ASP A 313 -13.13 1.33 2.95
C ASP A 313 -14.05 1.89 1.86
N VAL A 314 -14.63 3.06 2.13
CA VAL A 314 -15.46 3.78 1.17
C VAL A 314 -14.57 4.74 0.39
N PRO A 315 -14.51 4.61 -0.96
CA PRO A 315 -13.93 5.65 -1.79
C PRO A 315 -14.92 6.81 -1.88
N LEU A 316 -14.44 8.02 -1.64
CA LEU A 316 -15.23 9.25 -1.64
C LEU A 316 -14.83 10.15 -2.82
N ALA A 317 -15.79 10.94 -3.30
CA ALA A 317 -15.68 11.73 -4.51
C ALA A 317 -15.36 10.86 -5.75
N LEU A 318 -16.11 9.76 -5.94
CA LEU A 318 -15.94 8.90 -7.12
C LEU A 318 -16.19 9.65 -8.44
N ALA A 319 -17.08 10.64 -8.42
CA ALA A 319 -17.46 11.48 -9.55
C ALA A 319 -16.51 12.67 -9.84
N ALA A 320 -15.39 12.78 -9.12
CA ALA A 320 -14.37 13.80 -9.39
C ALA A 320 -13.69 13.58 -10.77
N LYS A 321 -13.29 14.68 -11.42
CA LYS A 321 -12.67 14.71 -12.73
C LYS A 321 -11.25 15.26 -12.68
N HIS A 322 -10.36 14.66 -13.47
CA HIS A 322 -9.02 15.15 -13.81
C HIS A 322 -9.03 15.69 -15.25
N ASP A 323 -7.91 16.27 -15.70
CA ASP A 323 -7.71 16.78 -17.07
C ASP A 323 -6.29 16.38 -17.50
N LEU A 324 -6.16 15.21 -18.13
CA LEU A 324 -4.86 14.65 -18.54
C LEU A 324 -4.43 15.19 -19.90
N ASP A 325 -3.18 15.66 -19.97
CA ASP A 325 -2.65 16.41 -21.11
C ASP A 325 -1.42 15.72 -21.66
N LEU A 326 -1.46 15.31 -22.94
CA LEU A 326 -0.32 14.76 -23.64
C LEU A 326 0.16 15.75 -24.70
N THR A 327 1.39 16.26 -24.52
CA THR A 327 1.98 17.26 -25.40
C THR A 327 3.25 16.74 -26.06
N GLY A 328 3.54 17.23 -27.27
CA GLY A 328 4.73 16.83 -28.03
C GLY A 328 5.57 18.02 -28.48
N ALA A 329 6.43 17.81 -29.47
CA ALA A 329 7.37 18.82 -29.94
C ALA A 329 7.49 18.86 -31.46
N ARG A 330 7.62 20.09 -31.98
CA ARG A 330 7.93 20.40 -33.38
C ARG A 330 9.41 20.74 -33.48
N VAL A 331 10.22 19.85 -34.04
CA VAL A 331 11.69 20.02 -34.13
C VAL A 331 12.22 19.68 -35.53
N ALA A 332 13.41 20.16 -35.88
CA ALA A 332 14.04 19.92 -37.17
C ALA A 332 15.52 19.54 -37.01
N GLY A 333 16.06 18.78 -37.97
CA GLY A 333 17.45 18.34 -37.98
C GLY A 333 17.82 17.57 -39.25
N LYS A 334 19.12 17.39 -39.48
CA LYS A 334 19.66 16.77 -40.69
C LYS A 334 19.78 15.25 -40.54
N LYS A 335 19.93 14.54 -41.66
CA LYS A 335 20.24 13.11 -41.65
C LYS A 335 21.55 12.85 -40.88
N GLY A 336 21.48 11.99 -39.87
CA GLY A 336 22.57 11.68 -38.95
C GLY A 336 22.67 12.61 -37.72
N GLU A 337 21.79 13.61 -37.60
CA GLU A 337 21.66 14.47 -36.43
C GLU A 337 20.71 13.84 -35.40
N THR A 338 21.02 13.98 -34.11
CA THR A 338 20.19 13.51 -33.01
C THR A 338 19.54 14.70 -32.33
N VAL A 339 18.21 14.77 -32.41
CA VAL A 339 17.40 15.86 -31.88
C VAL A 339 16.76 15.46 -30.55
N LYS A 340 16.63 16.43 -29.64
CA LYS A 340 15.83 16.26 -28.43
C LYS A 340 14.36 16.49 -28.74
N VAL A 341 13.51 15.61 -28.23
CA VAL A 341 12.05 15.66 -28.36
C VAL A 341 11.46 15.53 -26.95
N PRO A 342 11.09 16.65 -26.30
CA PRO A 342 10.31 16.57 -25.07
C PRO A 342 8.90 16.05 -25.39
N VAL A 343 8.48 15.01 -24.67
CA VAL A 343 7.08 14.58 -24.58
C VAL A 343 6.57 15.01 -23.20
N GLY A 344 5.49 15.78 -23.16
CA GLY A 344 4.86 16.22 -21.92
C GLY A 344 3.72 15.29 -21.52
N PHE A 345 3.66 14.97 -20.22
CA PHE A 345 2.48 14.44 -19.55
C PHE A 345 2.10 15.44 -18.45
N GLY A 346 0.83 15.82 -18.38
CA GLY A 346 0.33 16.72 -17.35
C GLY A 346 -1.04 16.32 -16.80
N ASN A 347 -1.38 16.89 -15.66
CA ASN A 347 -2.75 16.98 -15.16
C ASN A 347 -3.06 18.46 -14.87
N HIS A 348 -4.20 18.95 -15.34
CA HIS A 348 -4.69 20.30 -15.03
C HIS A 348 -5.86 20.29 -14.02
N GLY A 349 -6.21 19.11 -13.50
CA GLY A 349 -7.12 18.92 -12.37
C GLY A 349 -8.60 18.98 -12.74
N PRO A 350 -9.49 19.33 -11.79
CA PRO A 350 -9.23 19.68 -10.40
C PRO A 350 -8.80 18.50 -9.51
N ALA A 351 -8.99 17.25 -9.94
CA ALA A 351 -8.71 16.07 -9.13
C ALA A 351 -7.27 15.54 -9.31
N TRP A 352 -6.73 14.93 -8.25
CA TRP A 352 -5.50 14.12 -8.31
C TRP A 352 -5.76 12.68 -8.73
N ILE A 353 -4.71 11.90 -9.00
CA ILE A 353 -4.78 10.46 -9.28
C ILE A 353 -3.74 9.73 -8.43
N GLY A 354 -4.18 9.10 -7.33
CA GLY A 354 -3.31 8.37 -6.40
C GLY A 354 -3.27 6.85 -6.57
N SER A 355 -4.10 6.27 -7.47
CA SER A 355 -4.23 4.80 -7.69
C SER A 355 -4.27 3.94 -6.42
N LEU A 356 -4.85 4.47 -5.33
CA LEU A 356 -4.68 3.94 -3.96
C LEU A 356 -4.98 2.44 -3.83
N ARG A 357 -6.09 2.00 -4.43
CA ARG A 357 -6.56 0.59 -4.40
C ARG A 357 -5.73 -0.38 -5.24
N ALA A 358 -4.97 0.14 -6.18
CA ALA A 358 -4.01 -0.62 -6.98
C ALA A 358 -2.58 -0.50 -6.42
N GLY A 359 -2.43 0.01 -5.18
CA GLY A 359 -1.12 0.21 -4.55
C GLY A 359 -0.26 1.28 -5.22
N GLY A 360 -0.87 2.20 -5.98
CA GLY A 360 -0.14 3.24 -6.71
C GLY A 360 0.20 2.91 -8.16
N GLU A 361 -0.55 2.00 -8.81
CA GLU A 361 -0.31 1.60 -10.19
C GLU A 361 -0.15 2.79 -11.16
N PRO A 362 0.96 2.86 -11.94
CA PRO A 362 1.31 3.99 -12.78
C PRO A 362 0.44 4.08 -14.04
N LEU A 363 0.20 5.29 -14.53
CA LEU A 363 -0.60 5.53 -15.73
C LEU A 363 0.26 5.29 -16.99
N GLY A 364 -0.17 4.36 -17.84
CA GLY A 364 0.50 4.06 -19.11
C GLY A 364 0.08 5.02 -20.23
N PHE A 365 1.01 5.43 -21.10
CA PHE A 365 0.74 6.15 -22.35
C PHE A 365 1.72 5.75 -23.46
N TYR A 366 1.32 5.93 -24.71
CA TYR A 366 2.10 5.52 -25.88
C TYR A 366 2.76 6.70 -26.59
N VAL A 367 3.93 6.46 -27.17
CA VAL A 367 4.68 7.38 -28.03
C VAL A 367 5.07 6.65 -29.32
N ASP A 368 4.44 7.02 -30.43
CA ASP A 368 4.84 6.58 -31.77
C ASP A 368 6.06 7.40 -32.25
N ILE A 369 7.06 6.73 -32.79
CA ILE A 369 8.29 7.36 -33.30
C ILE A 369 8.05 7.82 -34.75
N PRO A 370 8.27 9.11 -35.07
CA PRO A 370 8.08 9.61 -36.43
C PRO A 370 8.91 8.87 -37.48
N LYS A 371 8.30 8.64 -38.65
CA LYS A 371 8.97 7.96 -39.78
C LYS A 371 10.22 8.73 -40.21
N GLY A 372 11.30 7.99 -40.46
CA GLY A 372 12.60 8.57 -40.78
C GLY A 372 13.48 8.83 -39.55
N ALA A 373 13.04 8.52 -38.32
CA ALA A 373 13.86 8.56 -37.13
C ALA A 373 13.96 7.20 -36.42
N SER A 374 14.97 7.05 -35.56
CA SER A 374 15.05 6.00 -34.56
C SER A 374 15.48 6.56 -33.20
N VAL A 375 15.00 5.95 -32.12
CA VAL A 375 15.38 6.32 -30.75
C VAL A 375 16.84 5.93 -30.51
N GLU A 376 17.69 6.92 -30.25
CA GLU A 376 19.06 6.69 -29.77
C GLU A 376 19.07 6.52 -28.25
N LYS A 377 18.23 7.29 -27.55
CA LYS A 377 17.97 7.13 -26.12
C LYS A 377 16.52 7.50 -25.79
N ALA A 378 15.86 6.61 -25.05
CA ALA A 378 14.57 6.89 -24.42
C ALA A 378 14.79 7.50 -23.02
N PRO A 379 13.83 8.28 -22.50
CA PRO A 379 13.84 8.72 -21.11
C PRO A 379 13.57 7.53 -20.16
N GLU A 380 13.79 7.78 -18.87
CA GLU A 380 13.32 6.86 -17.82
C GLU A 380 11.79 6.73 -17.85
N GLY A 381 11.27 5.61 -17.36
CA GLY A 381 9.84 5.33 -17.45
C GLY A 381 9.32 5.01 -18.87
N CYS A 382 10.16 4.93 -19.92
CA CYS A 382 9.74 4.57 -21.29
C CYS A 382 10.49 3.35 -21.85
N ARG A 383 9.77 2.44 -22.52
CA ARG A 383 10.33 1.22 -23.13
C ARG A 383 9.70 0.92 -24.50
N PRO A 384 10.44 0.32 -25.45
CA PRO A 384 9.87 -0.09 -26.74
C PRO A 384 8.77 -1.16 -26.53
N GLU A 385 7.66 -1.04 -27.25
CA GLU A 385 6.48 -1.88 -27.06
C GLU A 385 6.79 -3.37 -27.32
N GLN A 386 6.21 -4.26 -26.51
CA GLN A 386 6.37 -5.71 -26.69
C GLN A 386 5.10 -6.29 -27.29
N THR A 387 5.23 -6.98 -28.42
CA THR A 387 4.12 -7.59 -29.16
C THR A 387 4.36 -9.09 -29.35
N ASP A 388 3.33 -9.84 -29.79
CA ASP A 388 3.46 -11.25 -30.21
C ASP A 388 4.51 -11.48 -31.31
N LYS A 389 4.91 -10.42 -32.02
CA LYS A 389 5.91 -10.43 -33.09
C LYS A 389 7.31 -10.02 -32.61
N GLY A 390 7.47 -9.79 -31.31
CA GLY A 390 8.66 -9.25 -30.66
C GLY A 390 8.55 -7.75 -30.34
N THR A 391 9.68 -7.16 -29.99
CA THR A 391 9.82 -5.74 -29.65
C THR A 391 9.61 -4.85 -30.88
N ASP A 392 8.59 -4.00 -30.86
CA ASP A 392 8.46 -2.89 -31.81
C ASP A 392 9.33 -1.72 -31.33
N LYS A 393 10.06 -1.07 -32.25
CA LYS A 393 10.89 0.11 -31.98
C LYS A 393 10.37 1.38 -32.64
N SER A 394 9.24 1.29 -33.33
CA SER A 394 8.48 2.42 -33.86
C SER A 394 7.43 2.91 -32.86
N ARG A 395 7.21 2.21 -31.76
CA ARG A 395 6.25 2.56 -30.70
C ARG A 395 6.82 2.26 -29.32
N TYR A 396 6.64 3.18 -28.39
CA TYR A 396 7.11 3.08 -27.00
C TYR A 396 5.91 3.16 -26.06
N LEU A 397 5.92 2.33 -25.02
CA LEU A 397 5.04 2.45 -23.86
C LEU A 397 5.81 3.16 -22.75
N CYS A 398 5.21 4.21 -22.22
CA CYS A 398 5.72 5.04 -21.14
C CYS A 398 4.79 4.96 -19.93
N TRP A 399 5.32 5.24 -18.74
CA TRP A 399 4.61 5.20 -17.47
C TRP A 399 4.79 6.52 -16.70
N ALA A 400 3.69 7.02 -16.15
CA ALA A 400 3.66 8.12 -15.18
C ALA A 400 3.32 7.56 -13.79
N ASP A 401 4.34 7.51 -12.93
CA ASP A 401 4.22 7.01 -11.56
C ASP A 401 3.21 7.83 -10.75
N THR A 402 2.31 7.17 -10.01
CA THR A 402 1.40 7.89 -9.12
C THR A 402 2.11 8.23 -7.80
N PRO A 403 1.69 9.28 -7.06
CA PRO A 403 0.56 10.16 -7.31
C PRO A 403 0.80 11.10 -8.51
N VAL A 404 -0.23 11.29 -9.33
CA VAL A 404 -0.31 12.43 -10.26
C VAL A 404 -1.07 13.55 -9.55
N MET A 405 -0.39 14.67 -9.32
CA MET A 405 -0.94 15.83 -8.58
C MET A 405 -1.89 16.66 -9.46
N GLU A 406 -2.59 17.63 -8.87
CA GLU A 406 -3.64 18.43 -9.54
C GLU A 406 -3.11 19.37 -10.63
N ASP A 407 -1.83 19.75 -10.55
CA ASP A 407 -1.13 20.64 -11.48
C ASP A 407 0.19 20.04 -11.99
N ASP A 408 0.31 18.70 -11.92
CA ASP A 408 1.52 17.91 -12.23
C ASP A 408 1.94 18.06 -13.70
N LYS A 409 3.25 18.18 -13.94
CA LYS A 409 3.85 18.44 -15.28
C LYS A 409 5.20 17.74 -15.38
N ARG A 410 5.26 16.74 -16.26
CA ARG A 410 6.38 15.81 -16.41
C ARG A 410 6.90 15.83 -17.84
N ALA A 411 8.21 15.71 -18.00
CA ALA A 411 8.89 15.76 -19.29
C ALA A 411 9.67 14.47 -19.55
N TYR A 412 9.30 13.79 -20.63
CA TYR A 412 9.89 12.57 -21.14
C TYR A 412 10.77 12.92 -22.34
N ASP A 413 12.01 13.34 -22.06
CA ASP A 413 13.02 13.75 -23.07
C ASP A 413 13.51 12.53 -23.90
N PHE A 414 12.98 12.37 -25.12
CA PHE A 414 13.53 11.43 -26.10
C PHE A 414 14.70 12.06 -26.87
N GLU A 415 15.71 11.24 -27.20
CA GLU A 415 16.79 11.60 -28.13
C GLU A 415 16.61 10.76 -29.41
N LEU A 416 16.12 11.40 -30.47
CA LEU A 416 15.80 10.76 -31.76
C LEU A 416 16.87 11.08 -32.80
N ARG A 417 17.51 10.05 -33.36
CA ARG A 417 18.41 10.23 -34.53
C ARG A 417 17.57 10.23 -35.81
N ILE A 418 17.76 11.26 -36.63
CA ILE A 418 17.11 11.39 -37.94
C ILE A 418 17.89 10.53 -38.95
N ASP A 419 17.36 9.36 -39.25
CA ASP A 419 17.92 8.44 -40.25
C ASP A 419 17.54 8.84 -41.68
N GLU A 420 16.42 9.52 -41.88
CA GLU A 420 15.96 10.08 -43.15
C GLU A 420 15.19 11.38 -42.90
N VAL A 421 15.51 12.43 -43.66
CA VAL A 421 14.79 13.72 -43.58
C VAL A 421 13.49 13.58 -44.36
N ILE A 422 12.41 13.26 -43.64
CA ILE A 422 11.04 13.30 -44.13
C ILE A 422 10.40 14.58 -43.58
N GLU A 423 9.87 15.41 -44.47
CA GLU A 423 9.19 16.67 -44.14
C GLU A 423 7.84 16.40 -43.47
N GLY A 424 7.52 17.14 -42.39
CA GLY A 424 6.27 16.98 -41.65
C GLY A 424 6.05 15.58 -41.05
N ALA A 425 7.12 14.82 -40.79
CA ALA A 425 6.99 13.45 -40.31
C ALA A 425 6.42 13.42 -38.89
N LYS A 426 5.23 12.79 -38.73
CA LYS A 426 4.51 12.75 -37.45
C LYS A 426 4.65 11.42 -36.72
N GLY A 427 4.66 11.51 -35.40
CA GLY A 427 4.38 10.44 -34.44
C GLY A 427 3.30 10.91 -33.46
N LYS A 428 2.35 10.05 -33.11
CA LYS A 428 1.30 10.34 -32.14
C LYS A 428 1.79 10.03 -30.72
N ILE A 429 1.28 10.78 -29.74
CA ILE A 429 1.38 10.49 -28.31
C ILE A 429 -0.06 10.34 -27.84
N SER A 430 -0.43 9.24 -27.17
CA SER A 430 -1.80 9.09 -26.64
C SER A 430 -1.91 8.08 -25.52
N PHE A 431 -2.99 8.16 -24.75
CA PHE A 431 -3.38 7.12 -23.81
C PHE A 431 -3.77 5.80 -24.53
N PRO A 432 -3.86 4.66 -23.80
CA PRO A 432 -4.40 3.41 -24.31
C PRO A 432 -5.87 3.55 -24.73
N GLU A 433 -6.34 2.72 -25.66
CA GLU A 433 -7.71 2.80 -26.19
C GLU A 433 -8.77 2.26 -25.20
N PHE A 434 -9.17 3.11 -24.25
CA PHE A 434 -10.37 2.95 -23.41
C PHE A 434 -11.03 4.31 -23.13
N GLU A 435 -12.32 4.32 -22.77
CA GLU A 435 -13.01 5.53 -22.32
C GLU A 435 -12.81 5.68 -20.80
N ASP A 436 -12.10 6.72 -20.34
CA ASP A 436 -12.20 7.13 -18.93
C ASP A 436 -13.34 8.16 -18.75
N PRO A 437 -14.45 7.83 -18.08
CA PRO A 437 -15.52 8.78 -17.82
C PRO A 437 -15.12 9.91 -16.85
N LYS A 438 -13.99 9.79 -16.15
CA LYS A 438 -13.44 10.82 -15.26
C LYS A 438 -12.65 11.89 -16.00
N GLU A 439 -12.08 11.61 -17.16
CA GLU A 439 -11.40 12.61 -17.99
C GLU A 439 -12.35 13.77 -18.31
N GLY A 440 -11.98 14.98 -17.90
CA GLY A 440 -12.79 16.20 -18.02
C GLY A 440 -12.81 16.78 -19.42
N ASN A 441 -11.78 16.50 -20.22
CA ASN A 441 -11.41 17.24 -21.41
C ASN A 441 -10.68 16.32 -22.41
N ALA A 442 -11.38 15.29 -22.93
CA ALA A 442 -10.84 14.32 -23.91
C ALA A 442 -10.41 14.90 -25.29
N ALA A 443 -10.14 16.21 -25.36
CA ALA A 443 -9.62 16.96 -26.48
C ALA A 443 -8.12 17.29 -26.35
N ASN A 444 -7.43 16.97 -25.23
CA ASN A 444 -5.97 17.10 -25.07
C ASN A 444 -5.21 15.81 -24.70
N ASP A 445 -5.91 14.67 -24.70
CA ASP A 445 -5.37 13.30 -24.61
C ASP A 445 -4.36 12.92 -25.72
N ASP A 446 -4.20 13.76 -26.75
CA ASP A 446 -3.54 13.45 -28.03
C ASP A 446 -2.41 14.44 -28.37
N GLY A 447 -1.19 14.08 -28.01
CA GLY A 447 0.04 14.83 -28.33
C GLY A 447 0.65 14.43 -29.67
N TRP A 448 1.55 15.27 -30.21
CA TRP A 448 2.19 15.03 -31.49
C TRP A 448 3.67 15.42 -31.53
N ILE A 449 4.52 14.47 -31.95
CA ILE A 449 5.89 14.76 -32.38
C ILE A 449 5.85 15.07 -33.88
N VAL A 450 6.44 16.19 -34.31
CA VAL A 450 6.61 16.54 -35.73
C VAL A 450 8.08 16.81 -36.02
N LEU A 451 8.70 15.98 -36.87
CA LEU A 451 10.07 16.19 -37.35
C LEU A 451 10.06 16.90 -38.70
N ASN A 452 10.93 17.91 -38.83
CA ASN A 452 11.11 18.73 -40.02
C ASN A 452 9.78 19.29 -40.55
N GLY A 453 8.94 19.78 -39.64
CA GLY A 453 7.65 20.39 -39.96
C GLY A 453 7.78 21.76 -40.61
N THR A 454 6.83 22.05 -41.49
CA THR A 454 6.58 23.36 -42.11
C THR A 454 5.89 24.34 -41.15
N GLY A 455 5.12 23.81 -40.18
CA GLY A 455 4.26 24.58 -39.27
C GLY A 455 2.77 24.36 -39.54
N ASP A 456 2.40 24.03 -40.78
CA ASP A 456 1.00 23.86 -41.21
C ASP A 456 0.45 22.44 -40.96
N GLU A 457 1.24 21.53 -40.36
CA GLU A 457 0.79 20.16 -40.09
C GLU A 457 -0.36 20.14 -39.08
N ALA A 458 -1.51 19.57 -39.45
CA ALA A 458 -2.60 19.35 -38.50
C ALA A 458 -2.17 18.38 -37.39
N THR A 459 -2.17 18.85 -36.14
CA THR A 459 -1.95 18.06 -34.91
C THR A 459 -3.19 18.15 -34.01
N PRO A 460 -4.28 17.41 -34.31
CA PRO A 460 -5.50 17.47 -33.50
C PRO A 460 -5.22 16.98 -32.08
N GLY A 461 -5.63 17.77 -31.08
CA GLY A 461 -5.37 17.50 -29.66
C GLY A 461 -4.16 18.24 -29.08
N ASP A 462 -3.23 18.68 -29.91
CA ASP A 462 -2.00 19.36 -29.47
C ASP A 462 -2.28 20.77 -28.91
N THR A 463 -2.28 20.87 -27.58
CA THR A 463 -2.36 22.14 -26.82
C THR A 463 -1.02 22.87 -26.70
N GLY A 464 0.09 22.16 -26.91
CA GLY A 464 1.43 22.57 -26.44
C GLY A 464 2.42 23.00 -27.53
N GLY A 465 2.09 22.80 -28.82
CA GLY A 465 2.96 22.96 -29.99
C GLY A 465 3.51 24.36 -30.34
N GLY A 466 4.01 25.12 -29.35
CA GLY A 466 4.73 26.37 -29.55
C GLY A 466 6.01 26.19 -30.36
N SER A 467 6.24 27.07 -31.35
CA SER A 467 7.39 26.97 -32.26
C SER A 467 8.72 27.23 -31.54
N GLY A 468 9.46 26.16 -31.23
CA GLY A 468 10.82 26.18 -30.68
C GLY A 468 11.86 26.63 -31.71
N GLY A 469 11.75 27.86 -32.21
CA GLY A 469 12.64 28.40 -33.22
C GLY A 469 14.10 28.46 -32.76
N SER A 470 14.98 27.78 -33.48
CA SER A 470 16.43 27.84 -33.28
C SER A 470 16.93 29.28 -33.33
N GLY A 471 17.58 29.74 -32.26
CA GLY A 471 18.05 31.11 -32.14
C GLY A 471 19.20 31.41 -33.10
N ASP A 472 18.99 32.36 -34.01
CA ASP A 472 20.01 32.88 -34.92
C ASP A 472 20.24 34.38 -34.68
N ASN A 473 21.50 34.82 -34.79
CA ASN A 473 21.96 36.06 -34.16
C ASN A 473 22.00 37.24 -35.14
N GLY A 474 20.92 38.02 -35.24
CA GLY A 474 20.78 39.10 -36.21
C GLY A 474 19.95 40.30 -35.72
N GLY A 475 20.58 41.28 -35.08
CA GLY A 475 19.91 42.48 -34.58
C GLY A 475 19.73 43.59 -35.64
N SER A 476 18.55 44.22 -35.66
CA SER A 476 18.40 45.60 -36.14
C SER A 476 17.32 46.35 -35.38
N ASN A 477 17.57 47.64 -35.18
CA ASN A 477 16.81 48.58 -34.37
C ASN A 477 15.46 48.98 -35.01
N GLY A 478 14.39 49.08 -34.21
CA GLY A 478 13.07 49.58 -34.62
C GLY A 478 12.28 50.10 -33.42
N SER A 479 11.59 51.24 -33.54
CA SER A 479 11.00 51.97 -32.39
C SER A 479 9.64 52.61 -32.72
N GLY A 480 8.87 52.91 -31.67
CA GLY A 480 7.41 53.12 -31.68
C GLY A 480 6.70 51.87 -31.15
N GLY A 481 5.80 51.91 -30.17
CA GLY A 481 4.80 52.93 -29.88
C GLY A 481 3.49 52.52 -30.59
N GLY A 482 2.37 52.21 -29.93
CA GLY A 482 2.00 52.37 -28.53
C GLY A 482 0.71 53.18 -28.46
N ASP A 483 -0.40 52.56 -28.05
CA ASP A 483 -1.53 53.21 -27.38
C ASP A 483 -2.57 52.19 -26.86
N ASN A 484 -3.38 52.63 -25.91
CA ASN A 484 -4.50 51.87 -25.32
C ASN A 484 -5.85 52.37 -25.87
N GLY A 485 -6.85 51.49 -25.90
CA GLY A 485 -8.26 51.91 -25.81
C GLY A 485 -9.22 51.31 -26.84
N GLY A 486 -10.41 50.90 -26.37
CA GLY A 486 -11.50 50.39 -27.20
C GLY A 486 -12.38 49.40 -26.44
N THR A 487 -13.36 49.88 -25.68
CA THR A 487 -14.33 49.06 -24.95
C THR A 487 -15.73 49.14 -25.55
N ASP A 488 -16.54 48.14 -25.16
CA ASP A 488 -18.01 48.15 -25.05
C ASP A 488 -18.92 47.92 -26.27
N THR A 489 -20.02 47.22 -25.95
CA THR A 489 -21.23 46.92 -26.72
C THR A 489 -21.11 45.94 -27.91
N GLY A 490 -22.03 44.97 -28.09
CA GLY A 490 -23.11 44.52 -27.21
C GLY A 490 -24.25 43.82 -27.97
N GLY A 491 -24.84 42.77 -27.41
CA GLY A 491 -26.02 42.10 -27.98
C GLY A 491 -26.42 40.83 -27.23
N SER A 492 -27.72 40.66 -26.93
CA SER A 492 -28.25 39.47 -26.24
C SER A 492 -29.68 39.16 -26.68
N SER A 493 -29.89 37.90 -27.09
CA SER A 493 -31.18 37.23 -27.34
C SER A 493 -30.88 35.76 -27.66
N GLY A 494 -31.57 34.72 -27.17
CA GLY A 494 -32.77 34.70 -26.33
C GLY A 494 -33.98 34.14 -27.09
N GLY A 495 -34.24 32.83 -27.00
CA GLY A 495 -35.40 32.17 -27.62
C GLY A 495 -35.45 30.65 -27.42
N THR A 496 -36.57 30.15 -26.91
CA THR A 496 -36.97 28.74 -26.76
C THR A 496 -37.75 28.26 -28.02
N ASP A 497 -38.40 27.09 -28.18
CA ASP A 497 -38.99 26.13 -27.21
C ASP A 497 -39.43 24.79 -27.87
N SER A 498 -39.65 23.72 -27.07
CA SER A 498 -40.47 22.49 -27.32
C SER A 498 -40.10 21.57 -28.52
N GLY A 499 -40.42 20.26 -28.59
CA GLY A 499 -41.20 19.30 -27.77
C GLY A 499 -41.31 17.93 -28.53
N THR A 500 -42.02 16.85 -28.17
CA THR A 500 -42.79 16.40 -26.98
C THR A 500 -43.20 14.90 -27.17
N GLU A 501 -43.34 14.12 -26.08
CA GLU A 501 -43.95 12.74 -25.98
C GLU A 501 -43.24 11.53 -26.67
N GLY A 502 -43.34 10.28 -26.18
CA GLY A 502 -43.95 9.78 -24.92
C GLY A 502 -44.12 8.24 -24.89
N GLY A 503 -44.22 7.61 -23.69
CA GLY A 503 -44.54 6.17 -23.54
C GLY A 503 -44.09 5.55 -22.20
N SER A 504 -44.94 4.75 -21.56
CA SER A 504 -44.72 4.18 -20.20
C SER A 504 -44.58 2.66 -20.18
N GLY A 505 -43.79 2.13 -19.24
CA GLY A 505 -43.73 0.70 -18.92
C GLY A 505 -43.18 0.46 -17.52
N ASP A 506 -43.87 -0.35 -16.71
CA ASP A 506 -43.51 -0.70 -15.33
C ASP A 506 -42.98 -2.14 -15.26
N SER A 507 -41.91 -2.37 -14.50
CA SER A 507 -41.45 -3.70 -14.07
C SER A 507 -40.39 -3.59 -12.97
N GLN A 508 -40.43 -4.53 -12.05
CA GLN A 508 -39.52 -4.64 -10.90
C GLN A 508 -38.22 -5.38 -11.24
N ASP A 509 -37.30 -5.31 -10.27
CA ASP A 509 -36.38 -6.38 -9.83
C ASP A 509 -34.89 -6.26 -10.26
N GLY A 510 -34.03 -6.96 -9.51
CA GLY A 510 -32.65 -7.25 -9.89
C GLY A 510 -31.60 -6.20 -9.51
N GLY A 511 -31.22 -6.13 -8.23
CA GLY A 511 -29.93 -5.55 -7.85
C GLY A 511 -28.80 -6.55 -8.14
N LEU A 512 -27.71 -6.10 -8.77
CA LEU A 512 -26.49 -6.89 -8.96
C LEU A 512 -25.26 -6.09 -8.54
N ALA A 513 -24.32 -6.75 -7.85
CA ALA A 513 -23.00 -6.20 -7.58
C ALA A 513 -22.15 -6.26 -8.85
N SER A 514 -21.45 -5.16 -9.18
CA SER A 514 -20.48 -5.16 -10.27
C SER A 514 -19.17 -5.78 -9.80
N THR A 515 -19.12 -7.12 -9.75
CA THR A 515 -17.86 -7.86 -9.69
C THR A 515 -17.23 -7.80 -11.08
N GLY A 516 -16.15 -7.02 -11.24
CA GLY A 516 -15.43 -6.91 -12.51
C GLY A 516 -14.89 -8.27 -12.94
N SER A 517 -15.49 -8.86 -13.99
CA SER A 517 -15.15 -10.21 -14.43
C SER A 517 -13.81 -10.25 -15.15
N VAL A 518 -12.81 -10.89 -14.55
CA VAL A 518 -11.57 -11.27 -15.23
C VAL A 518 -11.87 -12.37 -16.25
N VAL A 519 -12.02 -12.00 -17.52
CA VAL A 519 -12.30 -12.96 -18.60
C VAL A 519 -10.99 -13.52 -19.16
N LEU A 520 -10.74 -14.79 -18.84
CA LEU A 520 -9.66 -15.62 -19.37
C LEU A 520 -9.74 -15.75 -20.90
N MET A 521 -8.59 -15.78 -21.58
CA MET A 521 -8.45 -16.40 -22.90
C MET A 521 -7.30 -17.41 -22.99
N THR A 522 -7.69 -18.67 -22.76
CA THR A 522 -7.18 -19.89 -23.42
C THR A 522 -5.67 -20.18 -23.49
N SER A 523 -5.27 -21.25 -22.82
CA SER A 523 -3.97 -21.92 -22.93
C SER A 523 -3.79 -22.73 -24.23
N LEU A 524 -2.55 -23.07 -24.54
CA LEU A 524 -2.20 -24.25 -25.34
C LEU A 524 -0.99 -24.96 -24.74
N VAL A 525 -1.00 -26.31 -24.75
CA VAL A 525 -0.17 -27.14 -23.88
C VAL A 525 1.10 -27.63 -24.58
N ALA A 526 2.24 -27.49 -23.90
CA ALA A 526 3.41 -28.34 -24.06
C ALA A 526 3.92 -28.73 -22.65
N ALA A 527 4.11 -30.02 -22.40
CA ALA A 527 4.47 -30.57 -21.09
C ALA A 527 5.80 -31.33 -21.14
N VAL A 528 6.40 -31.57 -19.96
CA VAL A 528 7.68 -32.27 -19.71
C VAL A 528 8.91 -31.41 -20.10
N ALA A 529 9.88 -31.11 -19.22
CA ALA A 529 10.36 -31.85 -18.04
C ALA A 529 10.76 -30.95 -16.83
N LEU A 530 10.81 -31.56 -15.65
CA LEU A 530 11.49 -31.03 -14.45
C LEU A 530 12.96 -31.45 -14.43
N ALA A 531 13.91 -30.51 -14.34
CA ALA A 531 15.25 -30.72 -13.77
C ALA A 531 16.02 -29.39 -13.55
N ALA A 532 16.66 -29.28 -12.38
CA ALA A 532 17.84 -28.46 -12.00
C ALA A 532 18.16 -27.15 -12.77
N GLY A 533 18.26 -26.02 -12.04
CA GLY A 533 18.69 -24.74 -12.64
C GLY A 533 18.93 -23.56 -11.69
N GLY A 534 19.36 -23.79 -10.45
CA GLY A 534 19.82 -22.69 -9.59
C GLY A 534 21.20 -22.17 -10.01
N VAL A 535 21.49 -20.90 -9.72
CA VAL A 535 22.76 -20.18 -9.99
C VAL A 535 23.07 -19.94 -11.48
N PHE A 536 23.03 -18.65 -11.90
CA PHE A 536 24.16 -17.92 -12.52
C PHE A 536 23.73 -16.52 -13.00
N TYR A 537 23.88 -15.48 -12.15
CA TYR A 537 23.82 -14.08 -12.59
C TYR A 537 24.95 -13.22 -12.00
N VAL A 538 26.20 -13.65 -12.20
CA VAL A 538 27.38 -12.79 -11.97
C VAL A 538 28.43 -13.09 -13.06
N THR A 539 28.72 -12.11 -13.92
CA THR A 539 30.06 -11.87 -14.55
C THR A 539 30.03 -10.72 -15.57
N ALA A 540 29.99 -9.45 -15.12
CA ALA A 540 29.99 -8.30 -16.03
C ALA A 540 30.74 -7.04 -15.54
N ARG A 541 31.85 -7.15 -14.78
CA ARG A 541 32.77 -6.00 -14.58
C ARG A 541 34.22 -6.34 -14.93
N ARG A 542 34.78 -5.59 -15.89
CA ARG A 542 36.11 -5.83 -16.46
C ARG A 542 37.24 -5.34 -15.56
N ARG A 543 38.37 -6.04 -15.65
CA ARG A 543 39.69 -5.68 -15.11
C ARG A 543 40.09 -4.23 -15.41
N ARG A 544 40.86 -3.63 -14.50
CA ARG A 544 41.94 -2.68 -14.82
C ARG A 544 43.25 -3.23 -14.24
N THR A 545 44.35 -3.01 -14.96
CA THR A 545 45.77 -3.01 -14.51
C THR A 545 46.26 -4.18 -13.62
N SER A 546 47.30 -4.93 -13.98
CA SER A 546 48.37 -4.69 -14.98
C SER A 546 48.77 -5.95 -15.73
#